data_AF-A0AAI8MCB1-F1
#
_entry.id   AF-A0AAI8MCB1-F1
#
_cell.length_a   1.000
_cell.length_b   1.000
_cell.length_c   1.000
_cell.angle_alpha   90.00
_cell.angle_beta   90.00
_cell.angle_gamma   90.00
#
_symmetry.space_group_name_H-M   'P 1'
#
loop_
_entity.id
_entity.type
_entity.pdbx_description
1 polymer ?
#
loop_
_entity_poly.entity_id
_entity_poly.type
_entity_poly.pdbx_seq_one_letter_code
_entity_poly.pdbx_strand_id
1 'polypeptide(L)'
;MSLLAAYDRARAALVQAREVKDVLEIRLQLDHVKLHARSVQNREVLIEATVLQMEAERTLGGMLRQLLEAGQIAEGRRPKGDTSRVTLEEIGIARKLSARSQAAAAMPAAEFAAMCQATREKLIAGRAILVDPIDNSGIIHGARAIMSGRVEPDDSLDFFPTPPCATRALIELVFAHLKIRVDNASAREPACGEGHIAEVLTEYFAQVFASDIFDYGYGDVGDFLDEHTSQTADWFITNPPFDEKAESFLTRMLALARVGVAMFVRLQWLEGEGRYERIYDPAMTPPTLVAFFSERIALCKGRWDPEGGTATAYVWMVWIKGRKPQAPFWIPPVVVDELTRTDDVERFTQHPVMRRAA
;
A
#
# COMPACT_ATOMS: atom_id res chain seq x y z
N MET A 1 4.10 -31.00 10.43
CA MET A 1 4.02 -30.15 11.63
C MET A 1 2.71 -29.40 11.57
N SER A 2 1.79 -29.49 12.55
CA SER A 2 0.56 -28.69 12.49
C SER A 2 0.88 -27.21 12.77
N LEU A 3 0.08 -26.32 12.18
CA LEU A 3 0.20 -24.87 12.36
C LEU A 3 0.11 -24.46 13.85
N LEU A 4 -0.82 -25.09 14.58
CA LEU A 4 -1.00 -24.89 16.02
C LEU A 4 0.25 -25.32 16.81
N ALA A 5 0.86 -26.46 16.48
CA ALA A 5 2.09 -26.92 17.13
C ALA A 5 3.28 -25.99 16.85
N ALA A 6 3.34 -25.35 15.68
CA ALA A 6 4.35 -24.35 15.39
C ALA A 6 4.15 -23.07 16.22
N TYR A 7 2.91 -22.59 16.34
CA TYR A 7 2.55 -21.47 17.20
C TYR A 7 2.85 -21.74 18.69
N ASP A 8 2.42 -22.89 19.22
CA ASP A 8 2.64 -23.24 20.63
C ASP A 8 4.14 -23.33 20.98
N ARG A 9 4.96 -23.82 20.05
CA ARG A 9 6.42 -23.80 20.23
C ARG A 9 7.00 -22.40 20.24
N ALA A 10 6.58 -21.52 19.32
CA ALA A 10 7.04 -20.14 19.32
C ALA A 10 6.66 -19.43 20.64
N ARG A 11 5.45 -19.69 21.16
CA ARG A 11 5.00 -19.18 22.46
C ARG A 11 5.87 -19.67 23.62
N ALA A 12 6.15 -20.97 23.67
CA ALA A 12 6.99 -21.56 24.70
C ALA A 12 8.44 -21.05 24.62
N ALA A 13 8.98 -20.92 23.40
CA ALA A 13 10.32 -20.40 23.15
C ALA A 13 10.45 -18.94 23.63
N LEU A 14 9.43 -18.11 23.43
CA LEU A 14 9.47 -16.70 23.88
C LEU A 14 9.62 -16.57 25.40
N VAL A 15 8.95 -17.40 26.18
CA VAL A 15 9.10 -17.42 27.65
C VAL A 15 10.51 -17.80 28.08
N GLN A 16 11.17 -18.66 27.28
CA GLN A 16 12.53 -19.15 27.55
C GLN A 16 13.63 -18.29 26.92
N ALA A 17 13.30 -17.33 26.05
CA ALA A 17 14.27 -16.48 25.39
C ALA A 17 15.13 -15.72 26.42
N ARG A 18 16.44 -15.76 26.25
CA ARG A 18 17.41 -15.06 27.11
C ARG A 18 18.34 -14.16 26.32
N GLU A 19 18.49 -14.43 25.03
CA GLU A 19 19.33 -13.67 24.14
C GLU A 19 18.53 -13.01 23.02
N VAL A 20 19.06 -11.92 22.49
CA VAL A 20 18.50 -11.19 21.34
C VAL A 20 18.26 -12.13 20.14
N LYS A 21 19.21 -13.04 19.87
CA LYS A 21 19.12 -14.00 18.76
C LYS A 21 17.91 -14.92 18.89
N ASP A 22 17.55 -15.32 20.11
CA ASP A 22 16.41 -16.21 20.36
C ASP A 22 15.12 -15.52 19.92
N VAL A 23 14.97 -14.23 20.28
CA VAL A 23 13.79 -13.44 19.93
C VAL A 23 13.70 -13.18 18.43
N LEU A 24 14.83 -12.95 17.75
CA LEU A 24 14.87 -12.80 16.30
C LEU A 24 14.47 -14.09 15.58
N GLU A 25 14.92 -15.24 16.05
CA GLU A 25 14.52 -16.54 15.52
C GLU A 25 13.02 -16.79 15.74
N ILE A 26 12.49 -16.47 16.92
CA ILE A 26 11.06 -16.57 17.22
C ILE A 26 10.24 -15.67 16.28
N ARG A 27 10.68 -14.44 16.01
CA ARG A 27 10.00 -13.54 15.06
C ARG A 27 9.95 -14.14 13.66
N LEU A 28 11.05 -14.71 13.18
CA LEU A 28 11.07 -15.40 11.88
C LEU A 28 10.11 -16.61 11.87
N GLN A 29 10.07 -17.40 12.95
CA GLN A 29 9.12 -18.50 13.10
C GLN A 29 7.67 -18.00 13.06
N LEU A 30 7.36 -16.88 13.72
CA LEU A 30 6.04 -16.27 13.71
C LEU A 30 5.66 -15.72 12.33
N ASP A 31 6.61 -15.17 11.58
CA ASP A 31 6.37 -14.76 10.19
C ASP A 31 5.97 -15.95 9.31
N HIS A 32 6.63 -17.10 9.46
CA HIS A 32 6.23 -18.34 8.79
C HIS A 32 4.86 -18.87 9.26
N VAL A 33 4.58 -18.84 10.56
CA VAL A 33 3.27 -19.24 11.12
C VAL A 33 2.17 -18.37 10.55
N LYS A 34 2.33 -17.04 10.52
CA LYS A 34 1.33 -16.13 9.94
C LYS A 34 1.15 -16.34 8.45
N LEU A 35 2.23 -16.55 7.69
CA LEU A 35 2.15 -16.81 6.25
C LEU A 35 1.36 -18.09 5.96
N HIS A 36 1.65 -19.17 6.68
CA HIS A 36 0.93 -20.44 6.54
C HIS A 36 -0.51 -20.36 7.06
N ALA A 37 -0.76 -19.62 8.15
CA ALA A 37 -2.11 -19.36 8.66
C ALA A 37 -2.97 -18.64 7.61
N ARG A 38 -2.40 -17.67 6.89
CA ARG A 38 -3.08 -17.00 5.76
C ARG A 38 -3.38 -17.96 4.62
N SER A 39 -2.42 -18.79 4.20
CA SER A 39 -2.62 -19.70 3.07
C SER A 39 -3.69 -20.76 3.32
N VAL A 40 -3.90 -21.16 4.57
CA VAL A 40 -4.95 -22.13 4.96
C VAL A 40 -6.17 -21.46 5.59
N GLN A 41 -6.28 -20.12 5.50
CA GLN A 41 -7.39 -19.32 6.03
C GLN A 41 -7.69 -19.55 7.53
N ASN A 42 -6.67 -19.92 8.33
CA ASN A 42 -6.82 -20.09 9.77
C ASN A 42 -6.66 -18.74 10.50
N ARG A 43 -7.79 -18.05 10.68
CA ARG A 43 -7.84 -16.72 11.32
C ARG A 43 -7.40 -16.74 12.79
N GLU A 44 -7.77 -17.78 13.54
CA GLU A 44 -7.46 -17.89 14.96
C GLU A 44 -5.95 -17.89 15.21
N VAL A 45 -5.20 -18.74 14.50
CA VAL A 45 -3.73 -18.77 14.65
C VAL A 45 -3.08 -17.51 14.11
N LEU A 46 -3.63 -16.89 13.05
CA LEU A 46 -3.12 -15.63 12.53
C LEU A 46 -3.21 -14.50 13.57
N ILE A 47 -4.34 -14.42 14.29
CA ILE A 47 -4.57 -13.43 15.35
C ILE A 47 -3.55 -13.63 16.47
N GLU A 48 -3.47 -14.85 17.00
CA GLU A 48 -2.62 -15.15 18.15
C GLU A 48 -1.12 -15.04 17.82
N ALA A 49 -0.71 -15.44 16.61
CA ALA A 49 0.68 -15.25 16.15
C ALA A 49 1.05 -13.77 15.98
N THR A 50 0.09 -12.92 15.62
CA THR A 50 0.32 -11.46 15.51
C THR A 50 0.53 -10.84 16.89
N VAL A 51 -0.32 -11.16 17.86
CA VAL A 51 -0.18 -10.67 19.24
C VAL A 51 1.12 -11.17 19.87
N LEU A 52 1.46 -12.44 19.67
CA LEU A 52 2.71 -13.02 20.17
C LEU A 52 3.95 -12.36 19.56
N GLN A 53 3.88 -11.88 18.31
CA GLN A 53 4.97 -11.11 17.71
C GLN A 53 5.14 -9.74 18.37
N MET A 54 4.04 -9.08 18.78
CA MET A 54 4.13 -7.83 19.55
C MET A 54 4.84 -8.06 20.90
N GLU A 55 4.51 -9.16 21.58
CA GLU A 55 5.17 -9.55 22.84
C GLU A 55 6.65 -9.87 22.65
N ALA A 56 6.99 -10.56 21.56
CA ALA A 56 8.37 -10.81 21.17
C ALA A 56 9.13 -9.49 20.94
N GLU A 57 8.52 -8.52 20.27
CA GLU A 57 9.14 -7.22 20.02
C GLU A 57 9.31 -6.37 21.26
N ARG A 58 8.35 -6.41 22.19
CA ARG A 58 8.51 -5.79 23.51
C ARG A 58 9.66 -6.42 24.28
N THR A 59 9.77 -7.75 24.25
CA THR A 59 10.88 -8.50 24.88
C THR A 59 12.22 -8.10 24.28
N LEU A 60 12.30 -8.03 22.94
CA LEU A 60 13.49 -7.53 22.23
C LEU A 60 13.88 -6.12 22.68
N GLY A 61 12.91 -5.22 22.81
CA GLY A 61 13.16 -3.85 23.24
C GLY A 61 13.73 -3.75 24.66
N GLY A 62 13.25 -4.61 25.57
CA GLY A 62 13.80 -4.72 26.92
C GLY A 62 15.26 -5.20 26.90
N MET A 63 15.57 -6.22 26.10
CA MET A 63 16.94 -6.71 25.94
C MET A 63 17.86 -5.64 25.34
N LEU A 64 17.40 -4.91 24.32
CA LEU A 64 18.19 -3.84 23.70
C LEU A 64 18.51 -2.70 24.67
N ARG A 65 17.56 -2.33 25.54
CA ARG A 65 17.82 -1.33 26.60
C ARG A 65 18.87 -1.80 27.59
N GLN A 66 18.81 -3.06 28.02
CA GLN A 66 19.83 -3.63 28.91
C GLN A 66 21.22 -3.64 28.27
N LEU A 67 21.31 -3.96 26.98
CA LEU A 67 22.57 -3.94 26.24
C LEU A 67 23.13 -2.52 26.04
N LEU A 68 22.26 -1.52 25.88
CA LEU A 68 22.62 -0.10 25.84
C LEU A 68 23.12 0.37 27.21
N GLU A 69 22.41 0.06 28.29
CA GLU A 69 22.79 0.39 29.68
C GLU A 69 24.12 -0.28 30.09
N ALA A 70 24.35 -1.51 29.62
CA ALA A 70 25.60 -2.23 29.82
C ALA A 70 26.76 -1.73 28.93
N GLY A 71 26.50 -0.76 28.05
CA GLY A 71 27.49 -0.22 27.12
C GLY A 71 27.98 -1.22 26.08
N GLN A 72 27.21 -2.27 25.78
CA GLN A 72 27.56 -3.31 24.81
C GLN A 72 27.14 -2.94 23.37
N ILE A 73 26.14 -2.07 23.24
CA ILE A 73 25.66 -1.53 21.95
C ILE A 73 25.88 -0.01 21.91
N ALA A 74 26.24 0.52 20.74
CA ALA A 74 26.37 1.96 20.54
C ALA A 74 25.01 2.66 20.34
N GLU A 75 24.82 3.80 21.01
CA GLU A 75 23.70 4.70 20.75
C GLU A 75 24.04 5.59 19.53
N GLY A 76 23.46 5.28 18.37
CA GLY A 76 23.72 5.99 17.12
C GLY A 76 24.98 5.52 16.38
N ARG A 77 25.68 6.45 15.70
CA ARG A 77 26.85 6.11 14.88
C ARG A 77 28.08 5.92 15.76
N ARG A 78 28.66 4.71 15.74
CA ARG A 78 29.87 4.39 16.50
C ARG A 78 31.03 5.34 16.14
N PRO A 79 31.75 5.90 17.12
CA PRO A 79 32.97 6.68 16.86
C PRO A 79 34.01 5.86 16.09
N LYS A 80 34.73 6.51 15.17
CA LYS A 80 35.75 5.86 14.32
C LYS A 80 36.85 5.27 15.22
N GLY A 81 36.95 3.93 15.29
CA GLY A 81 37.97 3.20 16.05
C GLY A 81 37.47 2.41 17.27
N ASP A 82 36.20 2.51 17.67
CA ASP A 82 35.74 1.93 18.95
C ASP A 82 35.28 0.47 18.87
N THR A 83 36.18 -0.52 18.96
CA THR A 83 35.83 -1.95 18.85
C THR A 83 35.11 -2.55 20.06
N SER A 84 34.82 -1.76 21.11
CA SER A 84 34.20 -2.27 22.34
C SER A 84 32.68 -2.45 22.24
N ARG A 85 32.04 -1.76 21.29
CA ARG A 85 30.58 -1.74 21.10
C ARG A 85 30.18 -2.34 19.76
N VAL A 86 29.17 -3.19 19.81
CA VAL A 86 28.54 -3.77 18.62
C VAL A 86 27.43 -2.84 18.12
N THR A 87 27.25 -2.74 16.82
CA THR A 87 26.17 -1.97 16.19
C THR A 87 24.90 -2.80 16.04
N LEU A 88 23.76 -2.14 15.86
CA LEU A 88 22.48 -2.81 15.59
C LEU A 88 22.54 -3.69 14.32
N GLU A 89 23.28 -3.27 13.30
CA GLU A 89 23.46 -4.03 12.06
C GLU A 89 24.29 -5.30 12.28
N GLU A 90 25.36 -5.23 13.08
CA GLU A 90 26.22 -6.38 13.40
C GLU A 90 25.49 -7.45 14.23
N ILE A 91 24.48 -7.08 15.02
CA ILE A 91 23.59 -8.03 15.72
C ILE A 91 22.36 -8.44 14.89
N GLY A 92 22.29 -8.02 13.61
CA GLY A 92 21.24 -8.42 12.68
C GLY A 92 19.90 -7.72 12.87
N ILE A 93 19.88 -6.53 13.49
CA ILE A 93 18.66 -5.77 13.78
C ILE A 93 18.57 -4.52 12.91
N ALA A 94 17.53 -4.46 12.09
CA ALA A 94 17.21 -3.25 11.34
C ALA A 94 16.85 -2.09 12.29
N ARG A 95 17.29 -0.86 11.94
CA ARG A 95 17.02 0.36 12.74
C ARG A 95 15.53 0.54 13.09
N LYS A 96 14.63 0.26 12.14
CA LYS A 96 13.17 0.38 12.33
C LYS A 96 12.65 -0.61 13.38
N LEU A 97 13.10 -1.86 13.31
CA LEU A 97 12.74 -2.88 14.30
C LEU A 97 13.22 -2.48 15.70
N SER A 98 14.46 -2.00 15.81
CA SER A 98 15.03 -1.54 17.08
C SER A 98 14.20 -0.42 17.71
N ALA A 99 13.88 0.63 16.94
CA ALA A 99 13.08 1.76 17.42
C ALA A 99 11.69 1.31 17.91
N ARG A 100 11.02 0.47 17.12
CA ARG A 100 9.69 -0.06 17.45
C ARG A 100 9.70 -0.92 18.70
N SER A 101 10.63 -1.87 18.79
CA SER A 101 10.80 -2.74 19.96
C SER A 101 11.09 -1.94 21.22
N GLN A 102 11.97 -0.93 21.14
CA GLN A 102 12.29 -0.08 22.28
C GLN A 102 11.10 0.81 22.72
N ALA A 103 10.27 1.27 21.78
CA ALA A 103 9.01 1.96 22.10
C ALA A 103 8.00 1.01 22.77
N ALA A 104 7.87 -0.21 22.25
CA ALA A 104 7.05 -1.27 22.86
C ALA A 104 7.48 -1.56 24.29
N ALA A 105 8.78 -1.63 24.55
CA ALA A 105 9.35 -1.84 25.89
C ALA A 105 9.18 -0.62 26.82
N ALA A 106 9.12 0.60 26.28
CA ALA A 106 8.91 1.84 27.04
C ALA A 106 7.54 1.87 27.71
N MET A 107 6.55 1.26 27.05
CA MET A 107 5.15 1.37 27.41
C MET A 107 4.87 0.71 28.77
N PRO A 108 4.04 1.30 29.65
CA PRO A 108 3.53 0.64 30.83
C PRO A 108 2.91 -0.73 30.50
N ALA A 109 3.13 -1.72 31.37
CA ALA A 109 2.67 -3.10 31.11
C ALA A 109 1.14 -3.19 30.89
N ALA A 110 0.36 -2.41 31.65
CA ALA A 110 -1.10 -2.36 31.51
C ALA A 110 -1.54 -1.77 30.16
N GLU A 111 -0.84 -0.73 29.69
CA GLU A 111 -1.13 -0.08 28.41
C GLU A 111 -0.77 -1.00 27.24
N PHE A 112 0.36 -1.71 27.34
CA PHE A 112 0.74 -2.70 26.35
C PHE A 112 -0.23 -3.88 26.29
N ALA A 113 -0.67 -4.38 27.44
CA ALA A 113 -1.68 -5.43 27.51
C ALA A 113 -3.01 -4.99 26.87
N ALA A 114 -3.44 -3.74 27.13
CA ALA A 114 -4.62 -3.16 26.48
C ALA A 114 -4.45 -3.02 24.97
N MET A 115 -3.26 -2.66 24.48
CA MET A 115 -2.93 -2.60 23.06
C MET A 115 -2.95 -3.98 22.38
N CYS A 116 -2.39 -5.00 23.02
CA CYS A 116 -2.48 -6.39 22.55
C CYS A 116 -3.93 -6.86 22.47
N GLN A 117 -4.73 -6.56 23.49
CA GLN A 117 -6.14 -6.93 23.53
C GLN A 117 -6.96 -6.19 22.45
N ALA A 118 -6.75 -4.88 22.28
CA ALA A 118 -7.37 -4.11 21.21
C ALA A 118 -6.97 -4.62 19.82
N THR A 119 -5.72 -5.05 19.64
CA THR A 119 -5.24 -5.65 18.38
C THR A 119 -5.95 -6.98 18.12
N ARG A 120 -6.07 -7.83 19.14
CA ARG A 120 -6.82 -9.10 19.07
C ARG A 120 -8.27 -8.84 18.66
N GLU A 121 -8.97 -7.92 19.33
CA GLU A 121 -10.36 -7.57 19.05
C GLU A 121 -10.55 -7.00 17.64
N LYS A 122 -9.63 -6.17 17.15
CA LYS A 122 -9.66 -5.64 15.78
C LYS A 122 -9.50 -6.74 14.73
N LEU A 123 -8.56 -7.66 14.93
CA LEU A 123 -8.32 -8.78 14.01
C LEU A 123 -9.47 -9.80 14.03
N ILE A 124 -10.07 -10.07 15.20
CA ILE A 124 -11.30 -10.88 15.33
C ILE A 124 -12.43 -10.22 14.55
N ALA A 125 -12.58 -8.90 14.69
CA ALA A 125 -13.69 -8.17 14.07
C ALA A 125 -13.52 -7.93 12.56
N GLY A 126 -12.43 -8.41 11.92
CA GLY A 126 -12.17 -8.17 10.49
C GLY A 126 -11.82 -6.72 10.15
N ARG A 127 -11.65 -5.85 11.16
CA ARG A 127 -11.51 -4.39 11.03
C ARG A 127 -10.06 -3.90 10.98
N ALA A 128 -9.09 -4.79 10.76
CA ALA A 128 -7.68 -4.44 10.71
C ALA A 128 -7.05 -4.85 9.38
N ILE A 129 -6.73 -3.86 8.55
CA ILE A 129 -5.52 -3.94 7.73
C ILE A 129 -4.37 -4.21 8.71
N LEU A 130 -3.59 -5.26 8.51
CA LEU A 130 -2.40 -5.61 9.30
C LEU A 130 -1.33 -4.50 9.16
N VAL A 131 -1.57 -3.36 9.79
CA VAL A 131 -0.62 -2.30 10.05
C VAL A 131 -0.04 -2.60 11.43
N ASP A 132 1.28 -2.66 11.50
CA ASP A 132 2.02 -2.87 12.73
C ASP A 132 1.58 -1.82 13.77
N PRO A 133 1.00 -2.21 14.93
CA PRO A 133 0.36 -1.29 15.88
C PRO A 133 1.30 -0.31 16.58
N ILE A 134 2.59 -0.35 16.25
CA ILE A 134 3.62 0.57 16.71
C ILE A 134 4.31 1.10 15.44
N ASP A 135 3.97 2.32 15.04
CA ASP A 135 4.48 2.92 13.81
C ASP A 135 5.92 3.49 13.97
N ASN A 136 6.49 3.92 12.84
CA ASN A 136 7.87 4.40 12.74
C ASN A 136 8.13 5.76 13.41
N SER A 137 7.14 6.38 14.07
CA SER A 137 7.26 7.71 14.68
C SER A 137 7.43 7.67 16.21
N GLY A 138 7.25 6.50 16.83
CA GLY A 138 7.20 6.39 18.30
C GLY A 138 5.92 6.98 18.92
N ILE A 139 4.92 7.31 18.09
CA ILE A 139 3.61 7.77 18.54
C ILE A 139 2.76 6.55 18.87
N ILE A 140 2.28 6.51 20.11
CA ILE A 140 1.30 5.52 20.57
C ILE A 140 -0.08 6.01 20.14
N HIS A 141 -0.69 5.37 19.14
CA HIS A 141 -2.11 5.58 18.85
C HIS A 141 -2.96 4.81 19.86
N GLY A 142 -3.16 5.43 21.03
CA GLY A 142 -3.95 4.88 22.13
C GLY A 142 -4.85 5.92 22.82
N ALA A 143 -6.14 5.60 22.88
CA ALA A 143 -7.16 6.07 23.82
C ALA A 143 -7.94 7.40 23.60
N ARG A 144 -7.63 8.29 22.63
CA ARG A 144 -8.44 9.53 22.46
C ARG A 144 -8.92 9.91 21.05
N ALA A 145 -8.53 9.21 20.00
CA ALA A 145 -8.98 9.50 18.63
C ALA A 145 -10.14 8.59 18.15
N ILE A 146 -10.89 7.99 19.08
CA ILE A 146 -11.96 7.03 18.77
C ILE A 146 -13.31 7.73 18.92
N MET A 147 -13.81 8.37 17.86
CA MET A 147 -15.26 8.58 17.67
C MET A 147 -15.73 8.65 16.20
N SER A 148 -14.97 8.12 15.23
CA SER A 148 -15.51 7.98 13.86
C SER A 148 -14.93 6.82 13.04
N GLY A 149 -14.61 5.68 13.67
CA GLY A 149 -14.11 4.49 12.96
C GLY A 149 -15.23 3.69 12.31
N ARG A 150 -15.45 3.92 11.01
CA ARG A 150 -16.36 3.15 10.15
C ARG A 150 -15.90 1.69 9.97
N VAL A 151 -16.85 0.86 9.56
CA VAL A 151 -16.70 -0.58 9.27
C VAL A 151 -16.08 -0.73 7.88
N GLU A 152 -14.85 -1.20 7.78
CA GLU A 152 -14.31 -1.74 6.52
C GLU A 152 -14.79 -3.19 6.34
N PRO A 153 -15.33 -3.56 5.16
CA PRO A 153 -15.62 -4.95 4.82
C PRO A 153 -14.33 -5.79 4.71
N ASP A 154 -14.43 -7.06 5.06
CA ASP A 154 -13.35 -8.08 5.14
C ASP A 154 -12.58 -8.33 3.80
N ASP A 155 -12.90 -7.58 2.73
CA ASP A 155 -12.45 -7.78 1.32
C ASP A 155 -11.66 -6.59 0.72
N SER A 156 -11.27 -5.58 1.53
CA SER A 156 -10.52 -4.37 1.08
C SER A 156 -9.02 -4.61 0.76
N LEU A 157 -8.66 -5.78 0.24
CA LEU A 157 -7.25 -6.20 0.13
C LEU A 157 -6.39 -5.31 -0.79
N ASP A 158 -7.02 -4.52 -1.68
CA ASP A 158 -6.36 -3.88 -2.83
C ASP A 158 -6.40 -2.33 -2.83
N PHE A 159 -6.65 -1.68 -1.70
CA PHE A 159 -6.59 -0.20 -1.66
C PHE A 159 -5.14 0.30 -1.59
N PHE A 160 -4.62 0.77 -2.73
CA PHE A 160 -3.31 1.38 -2.87
C PHE A 160 -3.43 2.76 -3.52
N PRO A 161 -3.53 3.84 -2.73
CA PRO A 161 -3.54 5.20 -3.24
C PRO A 161 -2.41 5.49 -4.21
N THR A 162 -2.77 6.01 -5.38
CA THR A 162 -1.80 6.43 -6.40
C THR A 162 -1.23 7.80 -6.01
N PRO A 163 0.10 7.96 -5.93
CA PRO A 163 0.70 9.27 -5.66
C PRO A 163 0.24 10.34 -6.66
N PRO A 164 -0.05 11.57 -6.21
CA PRO A 164 -0.56 12.62 -7.09
C PRO A 164 0.36 12.87 -8.30
N CYS A 165 1.66 12.91 -8.07
CA CYS A 165 2.68 13.08 -9.10
C CYS A 165 2.63 11.99 -10.19
N ALA A 166 2.26 10.75 -9.85
CA ALA A 166 2.16 9.66 -10.83
C ALA A 166 0.96 9.85 -11.76
N THR A 167 -0.15 10.40 -11.27
CA THR A 167 -1.30 10.80 -12.09
C THR A 167 -0.96 12.01 -12.95
N ARG A 168 -0.23 13.00 -12.42
CA ARG A 168 0.26 14.13 -13.23
C ARG A 168 1.21 13.68 -14.34
N ALA A 169 2.06 12.68 -14.09
CA ALA A 169 2.93 12.12 -15.13
C ALA A 169 2.14 11.53 -16.32
N LEU A 170 0.97 10.93 -16.07
CA LEU A 170 0.08 10.51 -17.16
C LEU A 170 -0.32 11.70 -18.05
N ILE A 171 -0.71 12.82 -17.46
CA ILE A 171 -1.26 13.95 -18.21
C ILE A 171 -0.14 14.79 -18.83
N GLU A 172 0.83 15.21 -18.02
CA GLU A 172 1.86 16.18 -18.41
C GLU A 172 2.96 15.58 -19.28
N LEU A 173 3.23 14.27 -19.16
CA LEU A 173 4.30 13.61 -19.91
C LEU A 173 3.74 12.63 -20.94
N VAL A 174 2.88 11.69 -20.52
CA VAL A 174 2.38 10.63 -21.41
C VAL A 174 1.36 11.18 -22.42
N PHE A 175 0.34 11.90 -21.97
CA PHE A 175 -0.67 12.48 -22.86
C PHE A 175 -0.09 13.59 -23.73
N ALA A 176 0.83 14.40 -23.20
CA ALA A 176 1.60 15.37 -23.98
C ALA A 176 2.39 14.70 -25.11
N HIS A 177 3.12 13.60 -24.82
CA HIS A 177 3.82 12.80 -25.84
C HIS A 177 2.85 12.27 -26.91
N LEU A 178 1.67 11.83 -26.48
CA LEU A 178 0.61 11.35 -27.36
C LEU A 178 -0.18 12.47 -28.06
N LYS A 179 0.12 13.74 -27.78
CA LYS A 179 -0.56 14.95 -28.31
C LYS A 179 -2.06 14.98 -27.99
N ILE A 180 -2.43 14.53 -26.79
CA ILE A 180 -3.80 14.50 -26.30
C ILE A 180 -4.05 15.78 -25.49
N ARG A 181 -5.19 16.43 -25.71
CA ARG A 181 -5.71 17.51 -24.87
C ARG A 181 -6.96 17.03 -24.15
N VAL A 182 -7.10 17.42 -22.88
CA VAL A 182 -8.14 16.93 -21.99
C VAL A 182 -8.94 18.04 -21.30
N ASP A 183 -8.58 19.29 -21.55
CA ASP A 183 -9.15 20.50 -20.96
C ASP A 183 -10.66 20.68 -21.23
N ASN A 184 -11.17 20.08 -22.30
CA ASN A 184 -12.60 20.06 -22.66
C ASN A 184 -13.22 18.66 -22.58
N ALA A 185 -12.50 17.68 -22.02
CA ALA A 185 -12.93 16.29 -21.96
C ALA A 185 -13.49 15.93 -20.57
N SER A 186 -14.28 14.86 -20.52
CA SER A 186 -14.67 14.22 -19.26
C SER A 186 -13.80 13.01 -18.93
N ALA A 187 -13.49 12.83 -17.65
CA ALA A 187 -12.85 11.63 -17.12
C ALA A 187 -13.76 10.91 -16.12
N ARG A 188 -13.61 9.59 -16.06
CA ARG A 188 -14.22 8.75 -15.03
C ARG A 188 -13.19 7.86 -14.36
N GLU A 189 -13.16 7.87 -13.04
CA GLU A 189 -12.44 6.91 -12.22
C GLU A 189 -13.43 5.92 -11.56
N PRO A 190 -13.52 4.68 -12.04
CA PRO A 190 -14.50 3.69 -11.54
C PRO A 190 -14.08 2.90 -10.28
N ALA A 191 -12.88 3.12 -9.76
CA ALA A 191 -12.37 2.53 -8.52
C ALA A 191 -11.56 3.60 -7.77
N CYS A 192 -12.26 4.65 -7.33
CA CYS A 192 -11.59 5.88 -6.89
C CYS A 192 -10.99 5.82 -5.49
N GLY A 193 -11.37 4.83 -4.68
CA GLY A 193 -11.05 4.82 -3.26
C GLY A 193 -11.33 6.20 -2.63
N GLU A 194 -10.36 6.73 -1.91
CA GLU A 194 -10.44 8.06 -1.28
C GLU A 194 -10.24 9.25 -2.24
N GLY A 195 -10.11 9.05 -3.55
CA GLY A 195 -10.09 10.11 -4.57
C GLY A 195 -8.71 10.55 -5.07
N HIS A 196 -7.65 9.77 -4.83
CA HIS A 196 -6.26 10.19 -5.11
C HIS A 196 -5.96 10.43 -6.59
N ILE A 197 -6.54 9.67 -7.51
CA ILE A 197 -6.44 9.95 -8.95
C ILE A 197 -7.50 11.00 -9.33
N ALA A 198 -8.76 10.78 -8.98
CA ALA A 198 -9.88 11.65 -9.36
C ALA A 198 -9.63 13.12 -9.03
N GLU A 199 -9.16 13.41 -7.82
CA GLU A 199 -8.87 14.79 -7.39
C GLU A 199 -7.75 15.42 -8.22
N VAL A 200 -6.70 14.67 -8.59
CA VAL A 200 -5.68 15.18 -9.54
C VAL A 200 -6.27 15.39 -10.93
N LEU A 201 -7.16 14.51 -11.39
CA LEU A 201 -7.81 14.69 -12.70
C LEU A 201 -8.63 15.99 -12.78
N THR A 202 -9.19 16.47 -11.65
CA THR A 202 -9.92 17.75 -11.62
C THR A 202 -9.03 18.95 -11.94
N GLU A 203 -7.70 18.80 -11.83
CA GLU A 203 -6.75 19.84 -12.17
C GLU A 203 -6.60 20.04 -13.70
N TYR A 204 -7.08 19.07 -14.51
CA TYR A 204 -6.85 19.04 -15.96
C TYR A 204 -8.12 18.84 -16.80
N PHE A 205 -9.09 18.05 -16.32
CA PHE A 205 -10.30 17.72 -17.07
C PHE A 205 -11.44 18.68 -16.76
N ALA A 206 -12.30 18.94 -17.74
CA ALA A 206 -13.49 19.78 -17.55
C ALA A 206 -14.50 19.17 -16.57
N GLN A 207 -14.61 17.84 -16.58
CA GLN A 207 -15.52 17.09 -15.71
C GLN A 207 -14.87 15.80 -15.28
N VAL A 208 -14.93 15.51 -13.97
CA VAL A 208 -14.44 14.25 -13.40
C VAL A 208 -15.57 13.60 -12.63
N PHE A 209 -15.83 12.34 -12.96
CA PHE A 209 -16.74 11.48 -12.22
C PHE A 209 -15.92 10.43 -11.50
N ALA A 210 -16.25 10.17 -10.24
CA ALA A 210 -15.53 9.20 -9.42
C ALA A 210 -16.55 8.29 -8.74
N SER A 211 -16.28 7.00 -8.76
CA SER A 211 -17.08 6.03 -8.03
C SER A 211 -16.21 4.90 -7.49
N ASP A 212 -16.68 4.25 -6.44
CA ASP A 212 -16.09 3.03 -5.91
C ASP A 212 -17.21 2.09 -5.41
N ILE A 213 -16.93 0.79 -5.37
CA ILE A 213 -17.89 -0.19 -4.83
C ILE A 213 -18.06 -0.03 -3.31
N PHE A 214 -17.06 0.56 -2.63
CA PHE A 214 -17.11 0.86 -1.21
C PHE A 214 -17.21 2.38 -0.94
N ASP A 215 -17.90 2.74 0.16
CA ASP A 215 -17.96 4.12 0.63
C ASP A 215 -16.65 4.52 1.35
N TYR A 216 -15.67 4.99 0.57
CA TYR A 216 -14.45 5.62 1.08
C TYR A 216 -14.64 7.10 1.45
N GLY A 217 -15.86 7.62 1.44
CA GLY A 217 -16.15 9.03 1.68
C GLY A 217 -15.82 9.97 0.50
N TYR A 218 -15.42 9.42 -0.65
CA TYR A 218 -15.19 10.16 -1.89
C TYR A 218 -15.91 9.48 -3.08
N GLY A 219 -16.50 10.28 -3.96
CA GLY A 219 -17.20 9.79 -5.15
C GLY A 219 -18.57 9.18 -4.83
N ASP A 220 -19.21 8.64 -5.87
CA ASP A 220 -20.46 7.88 -5.76
C ASP A 220 -20.18 6.43 -5.37
N VAL A 221 -21.11 5.77 -4.68
CA VAL A 221 -20.99 4.35 -4.32
C VAL A 221 -21.72 3.49 -5.36
N GLY A 222 -21.00 2.55 -5.99
CA GLY A 222 -21.59 1.61 -6.95
C GLY A 222 -20.58 0.63 -7.53
N ASP A 223 -21.05 -0.59 -7.82
CA ASP A 223 -20.25 -1.58 -8.53
C ASP A 223 -20.12 -1.18 -10.00
N PHE A 224 -18.89 -0.85 -10.42
CA PHE A 224 -18.62 -0.51 -11.80
C PHE A 224 -18.90 -1.67 -12.76
N LEU A 225 -18.73 -2.92 -12.33
CA LEU A 225 -18.92 -4.10 -13.17
C LEU A 225 -20.40 -4.47 -13.35
N ASP A 226 -21.32 -3.86 -12.60
CA ASP A 226 -22.76 -4.02 -12.79
C ASP A 226 -23.18 -3.62 -14.21
N GLU A 227 -23.80 -4.54 -14.95
CA GLU A 227 -24.26 -4.35 -16.32
C GLU A 227 -25.27 -3.20 -16.49
N HIS A 228 -25.99 -2.82 -15.44
CA HIS A 228 -26.93 -1.71 -15.47
C HIS A 228 -26.25 -0.32 -15.40
N THR A 229 -24.95 -0.27 -15.07
CA THR A 229 -24.17 0.97 -15.02
C THR A 229 -23.83 1.47 -16.43
N SER A 230 -24.63 2.38 -16.97
CA SER A 230 -24.53 2.87 -18.37
C SER A 230 -23.76 4.19 -18.55
N GLN A 231 -22.99 4.61 -17.55
CA GLN A 231 -22.36 5.94 -17.56
C GLN A 231 -21.10 5.96 -18.46
N THR A 232 -21.12 6.83 -19.48
CA THR A 232 -19.99 7.03 -20.42
C THR A 232 -19.16 8.26 -20.06
N ALA A 233 -17.91 8.30 -20.53
CA ALA A 233 -17.00 9.45 -20.40
C ALA A 233 -16.03 9.46 -21.60
N ASP A 234 -15.33 10.57 -21.86
CA ASP A 234 -14.27 10.57 -22.87
C ASP A 234 -13.14 9.64 -22.47
N TRP A 235 -12.72 9.75 -21.22
CA TRP A 235 -11.63 8.98 -20.65
C TRP A 235 -12.06 8.17 -19.44
N PHE A 236 -11.57 6.95 -19.35
CA PHE A 236 -11.56 6.18 -18.10
C PHE A 236 -10.13 6.07 -17.60
N ILE A 237 -9.87 6.48 -16.36
CA ILE A 237 -8.52 6.55 -15.79
C ILE A 237 -8.58 6.02 -14.36
N THR A 238 -7.81 4.97 -14.05
CA THR A 238 -7.86 4.34 -12.72
C THR A 238 -6.61 3.52 -12.38
N ASN A 239 -6.38 3.31 -11.09
CA ASN A 239 -5.61 2.20 -10.56
C ASN A 239 -6.62 1.08 -10.20
N PRO A 240 -6.82 0.09 -11.09
CA PRO A 240 -7.87 -0.92 -10.92
C PRO A 240 -7.57 -1.88 -9.76
N PRO A 241 -8.57 -2.62 -9.26
CA PRO A 241 -8.33 -3.77 -8.37
C PRO A 241 -7.42 -4.81 -9.05
N PHE A 242 -6.73 -5.66 -8.27
CA PHE A 242 -5.75 -6.60 -8.85
C PHE A 242 -6.38 -7.77 -9.62
N ASP A 243 -5.51 -8.52 -10.29
CA ASP A 243 -5.79 -9.81 -10.94
C ASP A 243 -6.94 -9.76 -11.96
N GLU A 244 -7.86 -10.73 -11.93
CA GLU A 244 -8.91 -10.92 -12.94
C GLU A 244 -9.89 -9.74 -13.00
N LYS A 245 -10.04 -8.99 -11.91
CA LYS A 245 -10.90 -7.80 -11.87
C LYS A 245 -10.35 -6.68 -12.76
N ALA A 246 -9.02 -6.53 -12.88
CA ALA A 246 -8.41 -5.54 -13.76
C ALA A 246 -8.78 -5.76 -15.24
N GLU A 247 -8.83 -7.01 -15.71
CA GLU A 247 -9.22 -7.33 -17.08
C GLU A 247 -10.70 -7.04 -17.36
N SER A 248 -11.57 -7.35 -16.39
CA SER A 248 -13.00 -7.05 -16.45
C SER A 248 -13.24 -5.53 -16.49
N PHE A 249 -12.50 -4.78 -15.67
CA PHE A 249 -12.50 -3.31 -15.70
C PHE A 249 -12.06 -2.79 -17.06
N LEU A 250 -10.92 -3.26 -17.60
CA LEU A 250 -10.43 -2.82 -18.92
C LEU A 250 -11.49 -3.05 -20.00
N THR A 251 -12.05 -4.26 -20.07
CA THR A 251 -13.05 -4.64 -21.07
C THR A 251 -14.24 -3.69 -21.02
N ARG A 252 -14.77 -3.43 -19.81
CA ARG A 252 -15.90 -2.52 -19.63
C ARG A 252 -15.55 -1.07 -19.95
N MET A 253 -14.39 -0.59 -19.49
CA MET A 253 -13.91 0.76 -19.78
C MET A 253 -13.75 0.99 -21.30
N LEU A 254 -13.21 0.02 -22.05
CA LEU A 254 -13.09 0.12 -23.51
C LEU A 254 -14.45 0.21 -24.21
N ALA A 255 -15.46 -0.50 -23.70
CA ALA A 255 -16.83 -0.41 -24.21
C ALA A 255 -17.45 0.98 -23.97
N LEU A 256 -17.27 1.54 -22.77
CA LEU A 256 -17.93 2.79 -22.34
C LEU A 256 -17.17 4.09 -22.67
N ALA A 257 -15.84 4.03 -22.86
CA ALA A 257 -15.02 5.19 -23.16
C ALA A 257 -15.34 5.75 -24.56
N ARG A 258 -15.46 7.07 -24.72
CA ARG A 258 -15.63 7.69 -26.05
C ARG A 258 -14.29 7.89 -26.76
N VAL A 259 -13.21 8.16 -26.00
CA VAL A 259 -11.88 8.46 -26.52
C VAL A 259 -10.87 7.38 -26.13
N GLY A 260 -10.68 7.12 -24.83
CA GLY A 260 -9.61 6.24 -24.39
C GLY A 260 -9.68 5.78 -22.93
N VAL A 261 -8.76 4.89 -22.59
CA VAL A 261 -8.61 4.29 -21.27
C VAL A 261 -7.15 4.41 -20.85
N ALA A 262 -6.89 4.74 -19.58
CA ALA A 262 -5.56 4.65 -18.98
C ALA A 262 -5.62 3.86 -17.67
N MET A 263 -4.76 2.86 -17.52
CA MET A 263 -4.67 2.04 -16.31
C MET A 263 -3.29 2.15 -15.69
N PHE A 264 -3.26 2.44 -14.39
CA PHE A 264 -2.04 2.37 -13.59
C PHE A 264 -1.94 0.98 -13.01
N VAL A 265 -1.00 0.16 -13.49
CA VAL A 265 -0.89 -1.25 -13.09
C VAL A 265 0.53 -1.60 -12.70
N ARG A 266 0.69 -2.69 -11.96
CA ARG A 266 2.01 -3.27 -11.70
C ARG A 266 2.64 -3.73 -13.01
N LEU A 267 3.96 -3.62 -13.13
CA LEU A 267 4.70 -4.02 -14.31
C LEU A 267 4.45 -5.49 -14.71
N GLN A 268 4.31 -6.39 -13.71
CA GLN A 268 3.99 -7.80 -13.94
C GLN A 268 2.65 -8.03 -14.65
N TRP A 269 1.75 -7.03 -14.63
CA TRP A 269 0.52 -7.08 -15.40
C TRP A 269 0.75 -6.98 -16.91
N LEU A 270 1.98 -6.87 -17.41
CA LEU A 270 2.27 -7.01 -18.84
C LEU A 270 2.44 -8.48 -19.27
N GLU A 271 2.58 -9.41 -18.33
CA GLU A 271 2.94 -10.81 -18.59
C GLU A 271 1.73 -11.72 -18.39
N GLY A 272 1.40 -12.63 -19.30
CA GLY A 272 0.35 -13.62 -19.05
C GLY A 272 -0.21 -14.23 -20.32
N GLU A 273 -0.20 -15.56 -20.40
CA GLU A 273 -0.64 -16.31 -21.59
C GLU A 273 -2.08 -15.95 -21.99
N GLY A 274 -3.01 -15.98 -21.04
CA GLY A 274 -4.40 -15.60 -21.31
C GLY A 274 -4.59 -14.14 -21.71
N ARG A 275 -3.76 -13.23 -21.18
CA ARG A 275 -3.82 -11.80 -21.58
C ARG A 275 -3.27 -11.56 -22.97
N TYR A 276 -2.34 -12.39 -23.44
CA TYR A 276 -1.93 -12.34 -24.84
C TYR A 276 -3.15 -12.55 -25.74
N GLU A 277 -3.89 -13.64 -25.54
CA GLU A 277 -5.04 -14.00 -26.38
C GLU A 277 -6.19 -13.00 -26.29
N ARG A 278 -6.38 -12.34 -25.13
CA ARG A 278 -7.51 -11.43 -24.90
C ARG A 278 -7.20 -9.96 -25.16
N ILE A 279 -5.96 -9.53 -25.00
CA ILE A 279 -5.58 -8.11 -24.96
C ILE A 279 -4.44 -7.82 -25.94
N TYR A 280 -3.33 -8.55 -25.86
CA TYR A 280 -2.10 -8.14 -26.54
C TYR A 280 -1.98 -8.63 -27.99
N ASP A 281 -2.73 -9.65 -28.37
CA ASP A 281 -2.74 -10.12 -29.75
C ASP A 281 -3.12 -8.95 -30.69
N PRO A 282 -2.38 -8.73 -31.79
CA PRO A 282 -2.67 -7.66 -32.74
C PRO A 282 -4.09 -7.68 -33.33
N ALA A 283 -4.77 -8.83 -33.32
CA ALA A 283 -6.16 -8.98 -33.75
C ALA A 283 -7.19 -8.52 -32.69
N MET A 284 -6.76 -8.29 -31.45
CA MET A 284 -7.61 -7.86 -30.33
C MET A 284 -7.55 -6.34 -30.15
N THR A 285 -7.26 -5.85 -28.94
CA THR A 285 -7.18 -4.42 -28.62
C THR A 285 -5.93 -4.15 -27.78
N PRO A 286 -4.73 -4.26 -28.38
CA PRO A 286 -3.48 -4.00 -27.67
C PRO A 286 -3.40 -2.53 -27.23
N PRO A 287 -2.66 -2.22 -26.15
CA PRO A 287 -2.47 -0.84 -25.71
C PRO A 287 -1.84 -0.01 -26.81
N THR A 288 -2.32 1.23 -26.96
CA THR A 288 -1.73 2.23 -27.85
C THR A 288 -0.33 2.62 -27.38
N LEU A 289 -0.10 2.66 -26.06
CA LEU A 289 1.19 2.97 -25.46
C LEU A 289 1.33 2.30 -24.09
N VAL A 290 2.52 1.77 -23.80
CA VAL A 290 2.95 1.42 -22.45
C VAL A 290 4.01 2.44 -22.02
N ALA A 291 3.77 3.09 -20.88
CA ALA A 291 4.65 4.11 -20.33
C ALA A 291 5.31 3.60 -19.04
N PHE A 292 6.63 3.43 -19.11
CA PHE A 292 7.48 2.94 -18.02
C PHE A 292 8.00 4.09 -17.18
N PHE A 293 7.81 4.04 -15.86
CA PHE A 293 8.53 4.95 -14.97
C PHE A 293 10.01 4.57 -14.90
N SER A 294 10.89 5.54 -15.13
CA SER A 294 12.34 5.35 -14.98
C SER A 294 12.80 5.41 -13.52
N GLU A 295 11.95 5.92 -12.63
CA GLU A 295 12.13 5.92 -11.18
C GLU A 295 11.04 5.11 -10.46
N ARG A 296 11.19 4.90 -9.15
CA ARG A 296 10.22 4.14 -8.35
C ARG A 296 9.13 5.05 -7.82
N ILE A 297 7.88 4.73 -8.14
CA ILE A 297 6.70 5.38 -7.59
C ILE A 297 6.23 4.57 -6.38
N ALA A 298 6.38 5.14 -5.18
CA ALA A 298 6.03 4.48 -3.92
C ALA A 298 4.51 4.44 -3.72
N LEU A 299 3.97 3.22 -3.60
CA LEU A 299 2.58 2.98 -3.19
C LEU A 299 2.60 2.27 -1.84
N CYS A 300 1.84 2.80 -0.89
CA CYS A 300 1.60 2.19 0.41
C CYS A 300 0.15 1.72 0.47
N LYS A 301 -0.10 0.58 1.13
CA LYS A 301 -1.46 0.08 1.31
C LYS A 301 -2.21 1.01 2.26
N GLY A 302 -3.42 1.42 1.87
CA GLY A 302 -4.35 2.17 2.71
C GLY A 302 -4.08 3.68 2.83
N ARG A 303 -2.94 4.18 2.35
CA ARG A 303 -2.60 5.61 2.40
C ARG A 303 -1.54 5.97 1.38
N TRP A 304 -1.48 7.24 1.01
CA TRP A 304 -0.30 7.80 0.38
C TRP A 304 0.72 8.23 1.45
N ASP A 305 1.99 7.84 1.27
CA ASP A 305 3.12 8.20 2.13
C ASP A 305 4.20 8.83 1.24
N PRO A 306 4.44 10.14 1.32
CA PRO A 306 5.39 10.83 0.45
C PRO A 306 6.85 10.41 0.70
N GLU A 307 7.16 9.88 1.88
CA GLU A 307 8.49 9.33 2.21
C GLU A 307 8.54 7.80 2.06
N GLY A 308 7.47 7.21 1.50
CA GLY A 308 7.35 5.79 1.28
C GLY A 308 8.37 5.26 0.27
N GLY A 309 8.64 3.95 0.36
CA GLY A 309 9.46 3.23 -0.62
C GLY A 309 8.75 1.98 -1.10
N THR A 310 9.07 1.51 -2.31
CA THR A 310 8.53 0.26 -2.86
C THR A 310 9.56 -0.49 -3.70
N ALA A 311 9.48 -1.82 -3.66
CA ALA A 311 10.18 -2.69 -4.61
C ALA A 311 9.35 -2.96 -5.88
N THR A 312 8.05 -2.65 -5.84
CA THR A 312 7.12 -2.87 -6.95
C THR A 312 7.36 -1.83 -8.05
N ALA A 313 7.32 -2.26 -9.31
CA ALA A 313 7.34 -1.37 -10.45
C ALA A 313 5.90 -1.20 -10.96
N TYR A 314 5.57 0.01 -11.40
CA TYR A 314 4.28 0.34 -11.99
C TYR A 314 4.48 0.95 -13.37
N VAL A 315 3.43 0.90 -14.19
CA VAL A 315 3.38 1.48 -15.53
C VAL A 315 2.03 2.12 -15.75
N TRP A 316 1.97 3.10 -16.65
CA TRP A 316 0.72 3.51 -17.26
C TRP A 316 0.54 2.77 -18.58
N MET A 317 -0.62 2.14 -18.76
CA MET A 317 -1.03 1.56 -20.03
C MET A 317 -2.18 2.39 -20.60
N VAL A 318 -2.07 2.80 -21.86
CA VAL A 318 -3.02 3.72 -22.50
C VAL A 318 -3.58 3.10 -23.77
N TRP A 319 -4.90 3.10 -23.90
CA TRP A 319 -5.64 2.73 -25.11
C TRP A 319 -6.38 3.95 -25.66
N ILE A 320 -6.29 4.16 -26.96
CA ILE A 320 -6.97 5.25 -27.66
C ILE A 320 -7.75 4.65 -28.83
N LYS A 321 -9.06 4.89 -28.87
CA LYS A 321 -9.93 4.38 -29.94
C LYS A 321 -9.41 4.83 -31.31
N GLY A 322 -9.23 3.87 -32.21
CA GLY A 322 -8.76 4.11 -33.58
C GLY A 322 -7.26 4.40 -33.72
N ARG A 323 -6.46 4.34 -32.64
CA ARG A 323 -5.01 4.58 -32.71
C ARG A 323 -4.20 3.30 -32.51
N LYS A 324 -3.31 3.03 -33.46
CA LYS A 324 -2.42 1.85 -33.45
C LYS A 324 -1.39 1.91 -32.32
N PRO A 325 -0.91 0.75 -31.84
CA PRO A 325 0.22 0.68 -30.92
C PRO A 325 1.45 1.45 -31.41
N GLN A 326 2.16 2.06 -30.46
CA GLN A 326 3.40 2.79 -30.68
C GLN A 326 4.53 2.19 -29.84
N ALA A 327 5.77 2.61 -30.12
CA ALA A 327 6.91 2.26 -29.30
C ALA A 327 6.67 2.67 -27.84
N PRO A 328 7.16 1.91 -26.85
CA PRO A 328 6.99 2.29 -25.45
C PRO A 328 7.60 3.65 -25.14
N PHE A 329 7.09 4.27 -24.08
CA PHE A 329 7.56 5.55 -23.59
C PHE A 329 8.22 5.38 -22.22
N TRP A 330 9.37 5.99 -22.02
CA TRP A 330 10.01 6.06 -20.70
C TRP A 330 9.72 7.43 -20.09
N ILE A 331 8.94 7.43 -19.02
CA ILE A 331 8.69 8.59 -18.20
C ILE A 331 10.03 8.93 -17.50
N PRO A 332 10.58 10.14 -17.71
CA PRO A 332 11.85 10.55 -17.11
C PRO A 332 11.79 10.54 -15.57
N PRO A 333 12.92 10.38 -14.87
CA PRO A 333 13.00 10.35 -13.41
C PRO A 333 12.92 11.76 -12.81
N VAL A 334 11.80 12.44 -13.08
CA VAL A 334 11.48 13.80 -12.63
C VAL A 334 10.09 13.87 -11.99
N VAL A 335 9.38 12.74 -11.92
CA VAL A 335 7.99 12.67 -11.50
C VAL A 335 7.86 13.11 -10.06
N VAL A 336 8.67 12.57 -9.16
CA VAL A 336 8.58 12.93 -7.74
C VAL A 336 9.03 14.37 -7.51
N ASP A 337 10.17 14.75 -8.08
CA ASP A 337 10.81 16.03 -7.80
C ASP A 337 10.11 17.23 -8.49
N GLU A 338 9.57 17.05 -9.70
CA GLU A 338 8.98 18.14 -10.50
C GLU A 338 7.45 18.14 -10.51
N LEU A 339 6.78 16.97 -10.35
CA LEU A 339 5.32 16.87 -10.46
C LEU A 339 4.60 16.76 -9.11
N THR A 340 5.34 16.72 -8.00
CA THR A 340 4.75 16.91 -6.66
C THR A 340 4.54 18.40 -6.41
N ARG A 341 3.33 18.77 -5.98
CA ARG A 341 2.98 20.16 -5.64
C ARG A 341 3.12 20.43 -4.15
N THR A 342 3.30 21.69 -3.80
CA THR A 342 3.53 22.14 -2.42
C THR A 342 2.35 21.84 -1.49
N ASP A 343 1.13 21.80 -2.03
CA ASP A 343 -0.12 21.50 -1.31
C ASP A 343 -0.46 20.00 -1.30
N ASP A 344 0.29 19.15 -2.00
CA ASP A 344 -0.08 17.73 -2.13
C ASP A 344 -0.09 17.04 -0.77
N VAL A 345 0.94 17.24 0.05
CA VAL A 345 1.03 16.63 1.39
C VAL A 345 -0.19 17.01 2.23
N GLU A 346 -0.59 18.29 2.23
CA GLU A 346 -1.76 18.75 2.98
C GLU A 346 -3.05 18.10 2.47
N ARG A 347 -3.20 17.96 1.16
CA ARG A 347 -4.45 17.49 0.54
C ARG A 347 -4.60 15.98 0.50
N PHE A 348 -3.57 15.27 0.06
CA PHE A 348 -3.64 13.85 -0.28
C PHE A 348 -3.21 12.92 0.85
N THR A 349 -2.77 13.45 1.99
CA THR A 349 -2.64 12.66 3.24
C THR A 349 -3.91 12.68 4.08
N GLN A 350 -4.95 13.40 3.65
CA GLN A 350 -6.27 13.36 4.28
C GLN A 350 -7.05 12.12 3.83
N HIS A 351 -7.98 11.71 4.70
CA HIS A 351 -8.80 10.52 4.51
C HIS A 351 -10.29 10.88 4.64
N PRO A 352 -11.02 11.13 3.53
CA PRO A 352 -10.56 11.11 2.13
C PRO A 352 -9.74 12.35 1.74
N VAL A 353 -9.22 12.37 0.51
CA VAL A 353 -8.41 13.49 0.02
C VAL A 353 -9.16 14.82 0.10
N MET A 354 -8.44 15.90 0.43
CA MET A 354 -9.01 17.23 0.45
C MET A 354 -9.25 17.73 -0.97
N ARG A 355 -10.52 18.01 -1.29
CA ARG A 355 -10.91 18.63 -2.55
C ARG A 355 -10.36 20.04 -2.65
N ARG A 356 -9.89 20.40 -3.84
CA ARG A 356 -9.53 21.80 -4.14
C ARG A 356 -10.77 22.67 -3.97
N ALA A 357 -10.61 23.81 -3.30
CA ALA A 357 -11.67 24.82 -3.26
C ALA A 357 -11.97 25.30 -4.69
N ALA A 358 -13.26 25.34 -5.03
CA ALA A 358 -13.76 25.71 -6.35
C ALA A 358 -13.45 27.17 -6.73
#